data_AF-A0A939HPK2-F1
#
_entry.id   AF-A0A939HPK2-F1
#
_cell.length_a   1.000
_cell.length_b   1.000
_cell.length_c   1.000
_cell.angle_alpha   90.00
_cell.angle_beta   90.00
_cell.angle_gamma   90.00
#
_symmetry.space_group_name_H-M   'P 1'
#
loop_
_entity.id
_entity.type
_entity.pdbx_description
1 polymer ?
#
loop_
_entity_poly.entity_id
_entity_poly.type
_entity_poly.pdbx_seq_one_letter_code
_entity_poly.pdbx_strand_id
1 'polypeptide(L)' 'MKLSPNARVPALVNPKGPDGKPILVFESGAILQYLSQKFRRFNQREERKRVEVDQWLFWQSRRDFLYRSNDGFFR' A
#
# COMPACT_ATOMS: atom_id res chain seq x y z
N MET A 1 -2.92 4.25 21.92
CA MET A 1 -3.59 4.60 20.64
C MET A 1 -2.92 3.79 19.53
N LYS A 2 -3.56 2.71 19.06
CA LYS A 2 -2.98 1.76 18.08
C LYS A 2 -3.13 2.31 16.66
N LEU A 3 -2.07 2.91 16.12
CA LEU A 3 -2.01 3.45 14.76
C LEU A 3 -2.05 2.37 13.66
N SER A 4 -1.75 1.11 13.98
CA SER A 4 -2.02 -0.04 13.11
C SER A 4 -2.30 -1.30 13.94
N PRO A 5 -3.13 -2.25 13.45
CA PRO A 5 -3.38 -3.51 14.15
C PRO A 5 -2.10 -4.33 14.38
N ASN A 6 -1.08 -4.14 13.54
CA ASN A 6 0.18 -4.89 13.53
C ASN A 6 1.40 -4.10 14.03
N ALA A 7 1.24 -2.86 14.53
CA ALA A 7 2.33 -1.97 14.94
C ALA A 7 3.46 -1.77 13.90
N ARG A 8 3.25 -2.17 12.63
CA ARG A 8 4.23 -2.05 11.55
C ARG A 8 4.00 -0.77 10.77
N VAL A 9 5.09 -0.02 10.59
CA VAL A 9 5.22 1.04 9.60
C VAL A 9 5.24 0.39 8.20
N PRO A 10 4.67 1.00 7.15
CA PRO A 10 4.07 2.35 7.12
C PRO A 10 2.54 2.37 7.35
N ALA A 11 2.07 3.41 8.04
CA ALA A 11 0.67 3.77 8.17
C ALA A 11 0.51 5.28 7.91
N LEU A 12 -0.49 5.67 7.12
CA LEU A 12 -0.81 7.05 6.76
C LEU A 12 -2.16 7.42 7.39
N VAL A 13 -2.19 8.51 8.15
CA VAL A 13 -3.43 9.16 8.56
C VAL A 13 -3.63 10.39 7.67
N ASN A 14 -4.69 10.40 6.87
CA ASN A 14 -5.11 11.62 6.17
C ASN A 14 -6.29 12.26 6.92
N PRO A 15 -6.10 13.40 7.62
CA PRO A 15 -7.18 14.07 8.35
C PRO A 15 -8.25 14.68 7.44
N LYS A 16 -7.91 14.96 6.18
CA LYS A 16 -8.84 15.42 5.12
C LYS A 16 -9.05 14.32 4.10
N GLY A 17 -9.57 13.18 4.55
CA GLY A 17 -9.86 12.03 3.70
C GLY A 17 -11.02 12.27 2.74
N PRO A 18 -11.42 11.25 1.98
CA PRO A 18 -12.67 11.25 1.23
C PRO A 18 -13.83 11.65 2.16
N ASP A 19 -14.81 12.35 1.60
CA ASP A 19 -16.02 12.79 2.33
C ASP A 19 -15.73 13.74 3.51
N GLY A 20 -14.55 14.36 3.54
CA GLY A 20 -14.14 15.30 4.58
C GLY A 20 -13.81 14.66 5.93
N LYS A 21 -13.75 13.32 6.00
CA LYS A 21 -13.49 12.57 7.24
C LYS A 21 -12.06 12.04 7.27
N PRO A 22 -11.44 11.89 8.45
CA PRO A 22 -10.14 11.24 8.55
C PRO A 22 -10.18 9.80 8.05
N ILE A 23 -9.15 9.38 7.33
CA ILE A 23 -8.95 7.99 6.91
C ILE A 23 -7.56 7.50 7.33
N LEU A 24 -7.51 6.28 7.88
CA LEU A 24 -6.30 5.55 8.18
C LEU A 24 -6.06 4.53 7.07
N VAL A 25 -4.88 4.58 6.44
CA VAL A 25 -4.45 3.64 5.41
C VAL A 25 -3.18 2.96 5.88
N PHE A 26 -3.17 1.63 5.89
CA PHE A 26 -2.03 0.79 6.24
C PHE A 26 -1.70 -0.13 5.04
N GLU A 27 -0.53 -0.78 5.08
CA GLU A 27 0.12 -1.44 3.93
C GLU A 27 0.69 -0.47 2.90
N SER A 28 1.97 -0.65 2.56
CA SER A 28 2.70 0.22 1.63
C SER A 28 2.04 0.28 0.25
N GLY A 29 1.57 -0.86 -0.28
CA GLY A 29 0.87 -0.93 -1.56
C GLY A 29 -0.44 -0.14 -1.57
N ALA A 30 -1.24 -0.24 -0.51
CA ALA A 30 -2.50 0.49 -0.39
C ALA A 30 -2.28 2.00 -0.19
N ILE A 31 -1.23 2.40 0.53
CA ILE A 31 -0.83 3.81 0.68
C ILE A 31 -0.44 4.40 -0.68
N LEU A 32 0.34 3.69 -1.50
CA LEU A 32 0.75 4.17 -2.83
C LEU A 32 -0.45 4.34 -3.78
N GLN A 33 -1.38 3.39 -3.79
CA GLN A 33 -2.62 3.53 -4.56
C GLN A 33 -3.49 4.69 -4.05
N TYR A 34 -3.57 4.87 -2.74
CA TYR A 34 -4.34 5.97 -2.14
C TYR A 34 -3.77 7.33 -2.56
N LEU A 35 -2.45 7.50 -2.50
CA LEU A 35 -1.79 8.74 -2.90
C LEU A 35 -1.89 8.99 -4.40
N SER A 36 -1.76 7.95 -5.24
CA SER A 36 -1.84 8.09 -6.69
C SER A 36 -3.23 8.59 -7.13
N GLN A 37 -4.28 8.08 -6.49
CA GLN A 37 -5.66 8.53 -6.71
C GLN A 37 -5.91 9.93 -6.16
N LYS A 38 -5.50 10.21 -4.92
CA LYS A 38 -5.72 11.51 -4.27
C LYS A 38 -5.08 12.67 -5.04
N PHE A 39 -3.84 12.48 -5.50
CA PHE A 39 -3.10 13.51 -6.23
C PHE A 39 -3.27 13.42 -7.75
N ARG A 40 -4.00 12.40 -8.25
CA ARG A 40 -4.15 12.12 -9.70
C ARG A 40 -2.80 12.05 -10.43
N ARG A 41 -1.79 11.51 -9.76
CA ARG A 41 -0.41 11.39 -10.25
C ARG A 41 0.02 9.94 -10.15
N PHE A 42 0.87 9.49 -11.07
CA PHE A 42 1.42 8.13 -11.09
C PHE A 42 0.38 7.01 -11.28
N ASN A 43 -0.90 7.35 -11.43
CA ASN A 43 -1.94 6.44 -11.89
C ASN A 43 -2.16 6.65 -13.39
N GLN A 44 -1.88 5.63 -14.18
CA GLN A 44 -2.10 5.66 -15.62
C GLN A 44 -3.61 5.62 -15.88
N ARG A 45 -4.13 6.54 -16.73
CA ARG A 45 -5.57 6.56 -17.06
C ARG A 45 -5.98 5.40 -17.97
N GLU A 46 -5.02 4.84 -18.69
CA GLU A 46 -5.23 3.69 -19.57
C GLU A 46 -5.19 2.40 -18.76
N GLU A 47 -6.25 1.60 -18.85
CA GLU A 47 -6.44 0.38 -18.04
C GLU A 47 -5.27 -0.61 -18.18
N ARG A 48 -4.73 -0.79 -19.39
CA ARG A 48 -3.62 -1.71 -19.64
C ARG A 48 -2.36 -1.34 -18.84
N LYS A 49 -2.02 -0.04 -18.82
CA LYS A 49 -0.85 0.46 -18.09
C LYS A 49 -1.06 0.45 -16.59
N ARG A 50 -2.30 0.68 -16.13
CA ARG A 50 -2.66 0.56 -14.72
C ARG A 50 -2.49 -0.89 -14.24
N VAL A 51 -3.00 -1.86 -15.01
CA VAL A 51 -2.86 -3.29 -14.69
C VAL A 51 -1.39 -3.69 -14.58
N GLU A 52 -0.52 -3.19 -15.47
CA GLU A 52 0.93 -3.44 -15.40
C GLU A 52 1.55 -2.88 -14.11
N VAL A 53 1.22 -1.64 -13.73
CA VAL A 53 1.70 -1.05 -12.48
C VAL A 53 1.20 -1.82 -11.26
N ASP A 54 -0.08 -2.19 -11.25
CA ASP A 54 -0.70 -2.97 -10.16
C ASP A 54 -0.06 -4.37 -10.05
N GLN A 55 0.27 -5.02 -11.18
CA GLN A 55 0.99 -6.30 -11.19
C GLN A 55 2.34 -6.22 -10.49
N TRP A 56 3.16 -5.22 -10.81
CA TRP A 56 4.47 -5.03 -10.18
C TRP A 56 4.37 -4.60 -8.71
N LEU A 57 3.39 -3.75 -8.38
CA LEU A 57 3.15 -3.28 -7.01
C LEU A 57 2.77 -4.45 -6.09
N PHE A 58 1.85 -5.30 -6.52
CA PHE A 58 1.43 -6.46 -5.74
C PHE A 58 2.47 -7.57 -5.74
N TRP A 59 3.28 -7.70 -6.80
CA TRP A 59 4.43 -8.60 -6.81
C TRP A 59 5.45 -8.23 -5.73
N GLN A 60 5.80 -6.94 -5.60
CA GLN A 60 6.69 -6.47 -4.52
C GLN A 60 6.09 -6.70 -3.14
N SER A 61 4.80 -6.39 -2.96
CA SER A 61 4.09 -6.57 -1.69
C SER A 61 4.07 -8.04 -1.23
N ARG A 62 4.03 -9.00 -2.16
CA ARG A 62 4.16 -10.44 -1.85
C ARG A 62 5.57 -10.85 -1.45
N ARG A 63 6.62 -10.22 -2.01
CA ARG A 63 8.01 -10.58 -1.69
C ARG A 63 8.34 -10.29 -0.23
N ASP A 64 7.76 -9.22 0.32
CA ASP A 64 7.88 -8.87 1.73
C ASP A 64 7.18 -9.90 2.65
N PHE A 65 6.15 -10.60 2.16
CA PHE A 65 5.49 -11.69 2.89
C PHE A 65 6.33 -12.97 2.92
N LEU A 66 6.94 -13.35 1.79
CA LEU A 66 7.76 -14.57 1.69
C LEU A 66 9.12 -14.46 2.39
N TYR A 67 9.72 -13.27 2.44
CA TYR A 67 10.94 -13.06 3.26
C TYR A 67 10.65 -13.16 4.76
N ARG A 68 9.49 -12.67 5.23
CA ARG A 68 9.12 -12.74 6.65
C ARG A 68 8.61 -14.10 7.10
N SER A 69 8.22 -14.99 6.19
CA SER A 69 7.89 -16.38 6.51
C SER A 69 9.13 -17.29 6.56
N ASN A 70 10.31 -16.78 6.21
CA ASN A 70 11.53 -17.59 6.06
C ASN A 70 12.64 -17.27 7.08
N ASP A 71 12.33 -16.54 8.15
CA ASP A 71 13.26 -16.29 9.27
C ASP A 71 13.48 -17.55 10.17
N GLY A 72 13.46 -18.74 9.57
CA GLY A 72 13.55 -19.99 10.33
C GLY A 72 13.93 -21.26 9.57
N PHE A 73 14.07 -21.27 8.25
CA PHE A 73 14.54 -22.47 7.55
C PHE A 73 15.29 -22.09 6.26
N PHE A 74 16.28 -22.92 5.93
CA PHE A 74 17.36 -22.79 4.94
C PHE A 74 18.63 -22.07 5.45
N ARG A 75 19.81 -22.67 5.64
CA ARG A 75 20.41 -23.98 5.25
C ARG A 75 19.82 -24.70 4.06
#